data_AF-A0A919QDI9-F1
#
_entry.id   AF-A0A919QDI9-F1
#
_cell.length_a   1.000
_cell.length_b   1.000
_cell.length_c   1.000
_cell.angle_alpha   90.00
_cell.angle_beta   90.00
_cell.angle_gamma   90.00
#
_symmetry.space_group_name_H-M   'P 1'
#
loop_
_entity.id
_entity.type
_entity.pdbx_description
1 polymer ?
#
loop_
_entity_poly.entity_id
_entity_poly.type
_entity_poly.pdbx_seq_one_letter_code
_entity_poly.pdbx_strand_id
1 'polypeptide(L)'
;MVIGRLVLVAALGSVLAVAASGGGGLLDGFAIRHVPVRAGEEVSDFRYEWEDVRFVSRVWETSRENVTQVNLKVAILRGPRLTSLAALREFLAAYHEQDPTTWPLNHFQNGRYHGYINDSEAFWLTTPGVAVTIRTPSSALTPSDLRTTALSIQPVVLPPTHP
;
A
#
# COMPACT_ATOMS: atom_id res chain seq x y z
N MET A 1 -26.20 -8.88 5.38
CA MET A 1 -25.41 -7.94 4.56
C MET A 1 -25.06 -6.75 5.44
N VAL A 2 -24.00 -6.86 6.24
CA VAL A 2 -23.61 -5.83 7.21
C VAL A 2 -22.46 -5.05 6.58
N ILE A 3 -22.74 -3.81 6.17
CA ILE A 3 -21.75 -2.89 5.63
C ILE A 3 -20.97 -2.36 6.84
N GLY A 4 -19.80 -2.94 7.11
CA GLY A 4 -18.88 -2.48 8.14
C GLY A 4 -18.35 -1.09 7.80
N ARG A 5 -18.85 -0.06 8.49
CA ARG A 5 -18.30 1.30 8.43
C ARG A 5 -16.92 1.29 9.08
N LEU A 6 -15.87 1.37 8.26
CA LEU A 6 -14.51 1.64 8.73
C LEU A 6 -14.48 3.07 9.29
N VAL A 7 -14.36 3.21 10.61
CA VAL A 7 -14.09 4.50 11.28
C VAL A 7 -12.59 4.61 11.47
N LEU A 8 -11.94 5.47 10.69
CA LEU A 8 -10.53 5.81 10.85
C LEU A 8 -10.41 6.93 11.90
N VAL A 9 -9.79 6.64 13.04
CA VAL A 9 -9.44 7.65 14.05
C VAL A 9 -8.13 8.30 13.63
N ALA A 10 -8.18 9.55 13.17
CA ALA A 10 -7.01 10.34 12.82
C ALA A 10 -6.37 10.93 14.08
N ALA A 11 -5.18 10.45 14.45
CA ALA A 11 -4.32 11.16 15.39
C ALA A 11 -3.53 12.24 14.62
N LEU A 12 -3.65 13.50 15.04
CA LEU A 12 -2.95 14.64 14.44
C LEU A 12 -1.43 14.43 14.51
N GLY A 13 -0.82 14.19 13.34
CA GLY A 13 0.63 14.28 13.13
C GLY A 13 0.92 15.42 12.15
N SER A 14 1.91 16.25 12.46
CA SER A 14 2.27 17.46 11.72
C SER A 14 2.51 17.21 10.22
N VAL A 15 1.93 18.07 9.38
CA VAL A 15 2.07 18.04 7.91
C VAL A 15 3.33 18.81 7.49
N LEU A 16 4.30 18.11 6.89
CA LEU A 16 5.30 18.72 6.02
C LEU A 16 4.86 18.49 4.58
N ALA A 17 4.27 19.51 3.96
CA ALA A 17 3.89 19.45 2.56
C ALA A 17 5.15 19.54 1.68
N VAL A 18 5.62 18.40 1.17
CA VAL A 18 6.59 18.35 0.07
C VAL A 18 5.81 18.19 -1.22
N ALA A 19 5.91 19.18 -2.11
CA ALA A 19 5.32 19.13 -3.44
C ALA A 19 5.88 17.92 -4.22
N ALA A 20 5.01 16.98 -4.60
CA ALA A 20 5.41 15.76 -5.28
C ALA A 20 5.48 15.97 -6.80
N SER A 21 6.67 15.84 -7.37
CA SER A 21 6.92 15.77 -8.80
C SER A 21 6.48 14.41 -9.37
N GLY A 22 5.18 14.21 -9.67
CA GLY A 22 4.62 13.07 -10.42
C GLY A 22 4.80 11.65 -9.84
N GLY A 23 5.68 11.47 -8.85
CA GLY A 23 5.99 10.23 -8.15
C GLY A 23 5.70 10.36 -6.66
N GLY A 24 5.46 9.22 -6.01
CA GLY A 24 5.12 9.12 -4.60
C GLY A 24 6.31 9.14 -3.64
N GLY A 25 7.55 9.30 -4.13
CA GLY A 25 8.76 9.44 -3.31
C GLY A 25 9.25 8.13 -2.67
N LEU A 26 10.08 8.25 -1.63
CA LEU A 26 10.59 7.10 -0.88
C LEU A 26 9.64 6.72 0.27
N LEU A 27 9.44 5.43 0.48
CA LEU A 27 8.71 4.83 1.59
C LEU A 27 9.43 3.55 2.05
N ASP A 28 10.05 3.60 3.23
CA ASP A 28 10.65 2.45 3.91
C ASP A 28 11.57 1.55 3.03
N GLY A 29 12.46 2.19 2.26
CA GLY A 29 13.39 1.51 1.36
C GLY A 29 12.84 1.19 -0.02
N PHE A 30 11.65 1.68 -0.36
CA PHE A 30 11.03 1.56 -1.69
C PHE A 30 10.80 2.92 -2.32
N ALA A 31 11.05 3.02 -3.62
CA ALA A 31 10.69 4.18 -4.42
C ALA A 31 9.33 3.96 -5.09
N ILE A 32 8.41 4.91 -4.93
CA ILE A 32 7.11 4.96 -5.59
C ILE A 32 7.25 5.97 -6.74
N ARG A 33 7.46 5.49 -7.97
CA ARG A 33 7.81 6.36 -9.09
C ARG A 33 6.62 6.96 -9.82
N HIS A 34 5.43 6.39 -9.65
CA HIS A 34 4.22 6.88 -10.28
C HIS A 34 3.09 6.91 -9.25
N VAL A 35 2.40 8.04 -9.18
CA VAL A 35 1.11 8.19 -8.49
C VAL A 35 0.15 8.88 -9.45
N PRO A 36 -1.04 8.33 -9.70
CA PRO A 36 -2.03 8.99 -10.55
C PRO A 36 -2.44 10.32 -9.93
N VAL A 37 -2.61 11.37 -10.74
CA VAL A 37 -3.06 12.69 -10.28
C VAL A 37 -4.40 12.60 -9.51
N ARG A 38 -5.27 11.67 -9.91
CA ARG A 38 -6.57 11.41 -9.25
C ARG A 38 -6.45 10.79 -7.85
N ALA A 39 -5.26 10.39 -7.40
CA ALA A 39 -5.04 9.93 -6.04
C ALA A 39 -5.21 11.08 -5.01
N GLY A 40 -5.06 12.33 -5.47
CA GLY A 40 -5.17 13.52 -4.63
C GLY A 40 -3.81 14.12 -4.28
N GLU A 41 -3.85 15.35 -3.78
CA GLU A 41 -2.67 16.16 -3.47
C GLU A 41 -2.27 16.10 -1.98
N GLU A 42 -3.21 15.71 -1.11
CA GLU A 42 -2.96 15.54 0.31
C GLU A 42 -2.29 14.19 0.56
N VAL A 43 -1.16 14.20 1.27
CA VAL A 43 -0.33 13.01 1.50
C VAL A 43 -0.01 12.89 2.98
N SER A 44 -0.30 11.72 3.55
CA SER A 44 -0.07 11.43 4.98
C SER A 44 0.67 10.11 5.15
N ASP A 45 1.65 10.08 6.07
CA ASP A 45 2.41 8.89 6.42
C ASP A 45 2.00 8.36 7.80
N PHE A 46 1.84 7.05 7.93
CA PHE A 46 1.50 6.38 9.18
C PHE A 46 2.43 5.21 9.45
N ARG A 47 2.67 4.94 10.74
CA ARG A 47 3.39 3.77 11.23
C ARG A 47 2.58 3.11 12.32
N TYR A 48 2.35 1.81 12.19
CA TYR A 48 1.62 1.01 13.16
C TYR A 48 2.05 -0.45 13.09
N GLU A 49 1.60 -1.26 14.04
CA GLU A 49 1.88 -2.70 14.10
C GLU A 49 0.58 -3.46 14.33
N TRP A 50 0.44 -4.62 13.70
CA TRP A 50 -0.66 -5.55 13.92
C TRP A 50 -0.13 -6.96 13.81
N GLU A 51 -0.37 -7.80 14.83
CA GLU A 51 0.01 -9.22 14.83
C GLU A 51 1.50 -9.46 14.48
N ASP A 52 2.41 -8.71 15.13
CA ASP A 52 3.88 -8.72 14.91
C ASP A 52 4.34 -8.29 13.52
N VAL A 53 3.48 -7.65 12.72
CA VAL A 53 3.82 -7.08 11.43
C VAL A 53 3.70 -5.57 11.49
N ARG A 54 4.82 -4.89 11.24
CA ARG A 54 4.91 -3.43 11.15
C ARG A 54 4.48 -2.96 9.79
N PHE A 55 3.72 -1.88 9.77
CA PHE A 55 3.29 -1.17 8.58
C PHE A 55 3.95 0.21 8.57
N VAL A 56 4.58 0.54 7.44
CA VAL A 56 4.90 1.93 7.09
C VAL A 56 4.08 2.26 5.87
N SER A 57 3.05 3.09 6.04
CA SER A 57 2.09 3.39 4.98
C SER A 57 2.08 4.86 4.62
N ARG A 58 1.88 5.14 3.33
CA ARG A 58 1.56 6.46 2.78
C ARG A 58 0.18 6.42 2.15
N VAL A 59 -0.64 7.42 2.41
CA VAL A 59 -1.94 7.60 1.79
C VAL A 59 -1.96 8.87 0.95
N TRP A 60 -2.76 8.84 -0.11
CA TRP A 60 -3.14 10.01 -0.90
C TRP A 60 -4.63 10.22 -0.77
N GLU A 61 -4.99 11.47 -0.48
CA GLU A 61 -6.31 11.84 -0.02
C GLU A 61 -6.86 13.02 -0.84
N THR A 62 -8.19 13.10 -0.89
CA THR A 62 -8.89 14.30 -1.35
C THR A 62 -9.81 14.76 -0.23
N SER A 63 -9.68 16.03 0.16
CA SER A 63 -10.61 16.66 1.08
C SER A 63 -11.61 17.56 0.35
N ARG A 64 -12.90 17.37 0.64
CA ARG A 64 -14.01 18.22 0.16
C ARG A 64 -14.98 18.44 1.31
N GLU A 65 -15.33 19.70 1.58
CA GLU A 65 -16.40 20.06 2.53
C GLU A 65 -16.33 19.31 3.88
N ASN A 66 -15.13 19.24 4.46
CA ASN A 66 -14.83 18.53 5.73
C ASN A 66 -14.89 16.99 5.69
N VAL A 67 -14.97 16.39 4.50
CA VAL A 67 -14.84 14.94 4.31
C VAL A 67 -13.50 14.66 3.65
N THR A 68 -12.68 13.84 4.30
CA THR A 68 -11.42 13.33 3.76
C THR A 68 -11.64 11.91 3.25
N GLN A 69 -11.26 11.66 1.99
CA GLN A 69 -11.34 10.35 1.37
C GLN A 69 -9.96 9.85 0.95
N VAL A 70 -9.58 8.67 1.43
CA VAL A 70 -8.36 7.97 0.97
C VAL A 70 -8.62 7.35 -0.40
N ASN A 71 -7.87 7.79 -1.41
CA ASN A 71 -7.97 7.26 -2.76
C ASN A 71 -6.92 6.20 -3.07
N LEU A 72 -5.73 6.35 -2.49
CA LEU A 72 -4.62 5.41 -2.63
C LEU A 72 -3.94 5.22 -1.29
N LYS A 73 -3.64 3.97 -0.95
CA LYS A 73 -2.76 3.61 0.16
C LYS A 73 -1.67 2.70 -0.37
N VAL A 74 -0.43 3.04 -0.09
CA VAL A 74 0.73 2.15 -0.27
C VAL A 74 1.27 1.83 1.11
N ALA A 75 1.59 0.57 1.39
CA ALA A 75 2.25 0.18 2.62
C ALA A 75 3.38 -0.81 2.40
N ILE A 76 4.46 -0.60 3.14
CA ILE A 76 5.55 -1.57 3.28
C ILE A 76 5.33 -2.30 4.59
N LEU A 77 5.26 -3.62 4.51
CA LEU A 77 5.01 -4.50 5.64
C LEU A 77 6.31 -5.22 5.99
N ARG A 78 6.65 -5.25 7.27
CA ARG A 78 7.81 -5.98 7.78
C ARG A 78 7.45 -6.80 9.01
N GLY A 79 7.74 -8.09 8.98
CA GLY A 79 7.52 -8.96 10.13
C GLY A 79 7.82 -10.43 9.86
N PRO A 80 8.18 -11.21 10.88
CA PRO A 80 8.64 -12.60 10.74
C PRO A 80 7.56 -13.54 10.18
N ARG A 81 6.28 -13.16 10.27
CA ARG A 81 5.15 -13.94 9.73
C ARG A 81 5.08 -13.95 8.19
N LEU A 82 5.70 -12.97 7.53
CA LEU A 82 5.63 -12.80 6.07
C LEU A 82 6.62 -13.70 5.34
N THR A 83 6.57 -15.00 5.59
CA THR A 83 7.59 -15.97 5.13
C THR A 83 7.44 -16.36 3.66
N SER A 84 6.24 -16.25 3.11
CA SER A 84 5.90 -16.66 1.74
C SER A 84 4.73 -15.84 1.19
N LEU A 85 4.49 -15.93 -0.11
CA LEU A 85 3.33 -15.27 -0.73
C LEU A 85 1.99 -15.83 -0.18
N ALA A 86 1.95 -17.12 0.17
CA ALA A 86 0.79 -17.73 0.81
C ALA A 86 0.57 -17.17 2.22
N ALA A 87 1.63 -17.08 3.03
CA ALA A 87 1.56 -16.49 4.37
C ALA A 87 1.16 -15.00 4.33
N LEU A 88 1.65 -14.24 3.34
CA LEU A 88 1.22 -12.86 3.11
C LEU A 88 -0.27 -12.78 2.77
N ARG A 89 -0.77 -13.64 1.89
CA ARG A 89 -2.20 -13.69 1.54
C ARG A 89 -3.04 -14.04 2.77
N GLU A 90 -2.65 -15.02 3.57
CA GLU A 90 -3.37 -15.39 4.79
C GLU A 90 -3.39 -14.24 5.81
N PHE A 91 -2.23 -13.62 6.03
CA PHE A 91 -2.10 -12.46 6.91
C PHE A 91 -3.00 -11.30 6.46
N LEU A 92 -2.98 -10.96 5.17
CA LEU A 92 -3.82 -9.88 4.64
C LEU A 92 -5.30 -10.24 4.61
N ALA A 93 -5.65 -11.51 4.42
CA ALA A 93 -7.04 -11.96 4.51
C ALA A 93 -7.58 -11.71 5.92
N ALA A 94 -6.82 -12.10 6.96
CA ALA A 94 -7.18 -11.81 8.34
C ALA A 94 -7.23 -10.30 8.63
N TYR A 95 -6.22 -9.53 8.21
CA TYR A 95 -6.15 -8.08 8.44
C TYR A 95 -7.28 -7.30 7.73
N HIS A 96 -7.68 -7.73 6.53
CA HIS A 96 -8.76 -7.11 5.77
C HIS A 96 -10.14 -7.71 6.05
N GLU A 97 -10.23 -8.66 6.98
CA GLU A 97 -11.46 -9.42 7.27
C GLU A 97 -12.06 -10.06 5.99
N GLN A 98 -11.18 -10.50 5.08
CA GLN A 98 -11.55 -11.17 3.84
C GLN A 98 -11.57 -12.68 4.04
N ASP A 99 -12.52 -13.35 3.39
CA ASP A 99 -12.49 -14.80 3.28
C ASP A 99 -11.46 -15.21 2.21
N PRO A 100 -10.39 -15.93 2.58
CA PRO A 100 -9.33 -16.29 1.65
C PRO A 100 -9.81 -17.19 0.51
N THR A 101 -10.94 -17.90 0.65
CA THR A 101 -11.49 -18.79 -0.37
C THR A 101 -12.27 -18.06 -1.46
N THR A 102 -12.83 -16.89 -1.14
CA THR A 102 -13.66 -16.11 -2.07
C THR A 102 -13.00 -14.82 -2.53
N TRP A 103 -11.82 -14.48 -1.97
CA TRP A 103 -11.05 -13.30 -2.35
C TRP A 103 -10.56 -13.37 -3.81
N PRO A 104 -11.12 -12.58 -4.75
CA PRO A 104 -10.87 -12.75 -6.19
C PRO A 104 -9.53 -12.15 -6.59
N LEU A 105 -8.46 -12.94 -6.47
CA LEU A 105 -7.10 -12.52 -6.74
C LEU A 105 -6.55 -13.16 -8.01
N ASN A 106 -6.03 -12.33 -8.92
CA ASN A 106 -5.28 -12.77 -10.09
C ASN A 106 -3.79 -12.74 -9.81
N HIS A 107 -3.02 -13.62 -10.47
CA HIS A 107 -1.57 -13.55 -10.40
C HIS A 107 -1.05 -12.23 -10.95
N PHE A 108 -0.06 -11.67 -10.24
CA PHE A 108 0.62 -10.43 -10.58
C PHE A 108 2.13 -10.62 -10.49
N GLN A 109 2.85 -9.85 -11.28
CA GLN A 109 4.30 -9.81 -11.24
C GLN A 109 4.79 -8.37 -11.36
N ASN A 110 5.65 -7.97 -10.43
CA ASN A 110 6.38 -6.71 -10.47
C ASN A 110 7.88 -7.01 -10.61
N GLY A 111 8.39 -6.94 -11.84
CA GLY A 111 9.76 -7.35 -12.14
C GLY A 111 9.98 -8.82 -11.79
N ARG A 112 10.84 -9.09 -10.80
CA ARG A 112 11.10 -10.45 -10.29
C ARG A 112 10.17 -10.90 -9.15
N TYR A 113 9.29 -10.03 -8.67
CA TYR A 113 8.47 -10.29 -7.50
C TYR A 113 7.10 -10.80 -7.91
N HIS A 114 6.72 -11.97 -7.39
CA HIS A 114 5.42 -12.58 -7.61
C HIS A 114 4.42 -12.13 -6.54
N GLY A 115 3.20 -11.87 -6.96
CA GLY A 115 2.15 -11.33 -6.11
C GLY A 115 0.75 -11.64 -6.61
N TYR A 116 -0.21 -10.91 -6.05
CA TYR A 116 -1.59 -10.92 -6.47
C TYR A 116 -2.09 -9.50 -6.75
N ILE A 117 -3.09 -9.40 -7.62
CA ILE A 117 -3.79 -8.16 -7.95
C ILE A 117 -5.27 -8.43 -8.22
N ASN A 118 -6.13 -7.49 -7.85
CA ASN A 118 -7.50 -7.38 -8.32
C ASN A 118 -7.80 -5.92 -8.71
N ASP A 119 -9.06 -5.55 -8.83
CA ASP A 119 -9.47 -4.22 -9.28
C ASP A 119 -9.12 -3.08 -8.30
N SER A 120 -8.91 -3.41 -7.02
CA SER A 120 -8.74 -2.43 -5.94
C SER A 120 -7.50 -2.63 -5.07
N GLU A 121 -6.77 -3.73 -5.22
CA GLU A 121 -5.55 -3.96 -4.48
C GLU A 121 -4.52 -4.82 -5.22
N ALA A 122 -3.26 -4.59 -4.85
CA ALA A 122 -2.13 -5.40 -5.29
C ALA A 122 -1.20 -5.63 -4.11
N PHE A 123 -0.61 -6.82 -4.03
CA PHE A 123 0.41 -7.11 -3.02
C PHE A 123 1.38 -8.18 -3.48
N TRP A 124 2.62 -8.09 -3.01
CA TRP A 124 3.66 -9.05 -3.30
C TRP A 124 4.68 -9.11 -2.18
N LEU A 125 5.39 -10.24 -2.11
CA LEU A 125 6.54 -10.41 -1.23
C LEU A 125 7.82 -10.07 -1.99
N THR A 126 8.70 -9.27 -1.39
CA THR A 126 10.00 -8.95 -2.00
C THR A 126 11.11 -9.87 -1.54
N THR A 127 11.02 -10.31 -0.28
CA THR A 127 11.88 -11.28 0.39
C THR A 127 11.11 -11.79 1.60
N PRO A 128 11.38 -12.98 2.15
CA PRO A 128 10.82 -13.36 3.45
C PRO A 128 10.99 -12.24 4.48
N GLY A 129 9.87 -11.86 5.09
CA GLY A 129 9.78 -10.80 6.08
C GLY A 129 9.46 -9.40 5.54
N VAL A 130 9.41 -9.19 4.22
CA VAL A 130 9.13 -7.87 3.62
C VAL A 130 8.15 -7.96 2.45
N ALA A 131 7.04 -7.23 2.56
CA ALA A 131 6.00 -7.17 1.54
C ALA A 131 5.62 -5.73 1.18
N VAL A 132 5.01 -5.57 0.01
CA VAL A 132 4.38 -4.31 -0.42
C VAL A 132 2.89 -4.58 -0.60
N THR A 133 2.06 -3.65 -0.15
CA THR A 133 0.62 -3.63 -0.43
C THR A 133 0.19 -2.29 -0.99
N ILE A 134 -0.78 -2.32 -1.88
CA ILE A 134 -1.38 -1.14 -2.49
C ILE A 134 -2.88 -1.37 -2.47
N ARG A 135 -3.64 -0.34 -2.07
CA ARG A 135 -5.10 -0.38 -2.05
C ARG A 135 -5.67 0.92 -2.59
N THR A 136 -6.80 0.84 -3.27
CA THR A 136 -7.59 1.98 -3.73
C THR A 136 -8.99 1.90 -3.11
N PRO A 137 -9.18 2.41 -1.87
CA PRO A 137 -10.44 2.27 -1.14
C PRO A 137 -11.60 3.04 -1.78
N SER A 138 -11.30 4.07 -2.58
CA SER A 138 -12.28 4.83 -3.35
C SER A 138 -12.40 4.33 -4.78
N SER A 139 -13.46 4.75 -5.46
CA SER A 139 -13.65 4.55 -6.90
C SER A 139 -12.96 5.62 -7.77
N ALA A 140 -12.12 6.48 -7.18
CA ALA A 140 -11.44 7.55 -7.92
C ALA A 140 -10.39 7.00 -8.90
N LEU A 141 -9.80 5.84 -8.59
CA LEU A 141 -8.76 5.18 -9.36
C LEU A 141 -9.31 3.95 -10.10
N THR A 142 -8.74 3.69 -11.27
CA THR A 142 -9.08 2.53 -12.10
C THR A 142 -8.15 1.36 -11.82
N PRO A 143 -8.50 0.12 -12.21
CA PRO A 143 -7.59 -1.02 -12.14
C PRO A 143 -6.26 -0.79 -12.89
N SER A 144 -6.29 -0.02 -13.99
CA SER A 144 -5.08 0.37 -14.73
C SER A 144 -4.19 1.33 -13.94
N ASP A 145 -4.79 2.26 -13.18
CA ASP A 145 -4.04 3.16 -12.29
C ASP A 145 -3.34 2.39 -11.18
N LEU A 146 -4.05 1.44 -10.55
CA LEU A 146 -3.50 0.54 -9.54
C LEU A 146 -2.32 -0.26 -10.10
N ARG A 147 -2.49 -0.90 -11.26
CA ARG A 147 -1.44 -1.69 -11.91
C ARG A 147 -0.21 -0.84 -12.26
N THR A 148 -0.42 0.35 -12.81
CA THR A 148 0.67 1.27 -13.17
C THR A 148 1.43 1.73 -11.94
N THR A 149 0.71 2.10 -10.87
CA THR A 149 1.31 2.43 -9.57
C THR A 149 2.12 1.26 -9.05
N ALA A 150 1.57 0.04 -9.05
CA ALA A 150 2.22 -1.16 -8.54
C ALA A 150 3.55 -1.45 -9.24
N LEU A 151 3.56 -1.41 -10.58
CA LEU A 151 4.77 -1.65 -11.37
C LEU A 151 5.85 -0.57 -11.16
N SER A 152 5.45 0.63 -10.74
CA SER A 152 6.37 1.73 -10.45
C SER A 152 7.14 1.56 -9.14
N ILE A 153 6.65 0.71 -8.23
CA ILE A 153 7.26 0.52 -6.90
C ILE A 153 8.43 -0.44 -7.00
N GLN A 154 9.62 0.03 -6.62
CA GLN A 154 10.84 -0.77 -6.64
C GLN A 154 11.65 -0.57 -5.35
N PRO A 155 12.30 -1.62 -4.82
CA PRO A 155 13.27 -1.44 -3.75
C PRO A 155 14.38 -0.49 -4.20
N VAL A 156 14.79 0.39 -3.32
CA VAL A 156 16.00 1.19 -3.51
C VAL A 156 17.17 0.37 -3.00
N VAL A 157 18.04 -0.06 -3.91
CA VAL A 157 19.35 -0.59 -3.53
C VAL A 157 20.17 0.61 -3.09
N LEU A 158 20.34 0.78 -1.77
CA LEU A 158 21.36 1.70 -1.28
C LEU A 158 22.72 1.10 -1.66
N PRO A 159 23.63 1.85 -2.30
CA PRO A 159 24.98 1.38 -2.52
C PRO A 159 25.61 1.03 -1.16
N PRO A 160 26.47 0.01 -1.07
CA PRO A 160 27.17 -0.29 0.17
C PRO A 160 27.95 0.94 0.60
N THR A 161 27.65 1.46 1.79
CA THR A 161 28.51 2.43 2.45
C THR A 161 29.79 1.69 2.83
N HIS A 162 30.86 1.86 2.05
CA HIS A 162 32.18 1.39 2.45
C HIS A 162 32.58 2.09 3.76
N PRO A 163 33.17 1.34 4.73
CA PRO A 163 33.70 1.91 5.97
C PRO A 163 34.90 2.83 5.71
#